data_AF-A0A3P1SXU2-F1
#
_entry.id   AF-A0A3P1SXU2-F1
#
_cell.length_a   1.000
_cell.length_b   1.000
_cell.length_c   1.000
_cell.angle_alpha   90.00
_cell.angle_beta   90.00
_cell.angle_gamma   90.00
#
_symmetry.space_group_name_H-M   'P 1'
#
loop_
_entity.id
_entity.type
_entity.pdbx_description
1 polymer ?
#
loop_
_entity_poly.entity_id
_entity_poly.type
_entity_poly.pdbx_seq_one_letter_code
_entity_poly.pdbx_strand_id
1 'polypeptide(L)'
;MISNGISDGLVTGPVAERSGGRRVIIVASLDNRNKDINRAVRAVAAIDGASLSIVGEGPDRAEIETLITELDVGDRVRLLGQRGDVPELLRQHDVFLSTSRVEGFGLAAAEGMAVG
;
A
#
# COMPACT_ATOMS: atom_id res chain seq x y z
N MET A 1 17.09 -13.33 17.92
CA MET A 1 17.34 -12.73 16.60
C MET A 1 16.58 -13.56 15.60
N ILE A 2 15.32 -13.20 15.33
CA ILE A 2 14.44 -13.96 14.43
C ILE A 2 14.54 -13.33 13.04
N SER A 3 14.83 -14.19 12.07
CA SER A 3 15.07 -13.89 10.66
C SER A 3 13.80 -13.37 9.97
N ASN A 4 13.89 -12.24 9.27
CA ASN A 4 12.88 -11.80 8.29
C ASN A 4 13.14 -12.54 6.97
N GLY A 5 12.75 -13.82 6.92
CA GLY A 5 12.89 -14.66 5.74
C GLY A 5 11.97 -14.18 4.62
N ILE A 6 12.51 -13.40 3.67
CA ILE A 6 11.95 -13.30 2.33
C ILE A 6 12.42 -14.56 1.59
N SER A 7 11.51 -15.49 1.31
CA SER A 7 11.81 -16.63 0.45
C SER A 7 12.08 -16.16 -0.98
N ASP A 8 13.22 -16.55 -1.55
CA ASP A 8 13.77 -16.19 -2.87
C ASP A 8 12.88 -16.52 -4.10
N GLY A 9 11.62 -16.93 -3.91
CA GLY A 9 10.73 -17.43 -4.98
C GLY A 9 9.61 -16.50 -5.44
N LEU A 10 9.47 -15.28 -4.90
CA LEU A 10 8.27 -14.44 -5.09
C LEU A 10 8.38 -13.35 -6.18
N VAL A 11 9.50 -13.24 -6.90
CA VAL A 11 9.80 -12.09 -7.77
C VAL A 11 10.05 -12.48 -9.23
N THR A 12 9.27 -13.40 -9.80
CA THR A 12 9.33 -13.65 -11.25
C THR A 12 7.94 -13.75 -11.87
N GLY A 13 7.53 -12.71 -12.60
CA GLY A 13 6.29 -12.65 -13.36
C GLY A 13 6.20 -11.36 -14.18
N PRO A 14 5.39 -11.32 -15.26
CA PRO A 14 5.28 -10.14 -16.12
C PRO A 14 4.73 -8.94 -15.35
N VAL A 15 5.38 -7.78 -15.53
CA VAL A 15 4.95 -6.47 -15.00
C VAL A 15 3.85 -5.91 -15.92
N ALA A 16 2.75 -5.44 -15.35
CA ALA A 16 1.62 -4.90 -16.12
C ALA A 16 1.98 -3.56 -16.83
N GLU A 17 1.39 -3.31 -18.01
CA GLU A 17 1.65 -2.09 -18.79
C GLU A 17 1.33 -0.79 -18.02
N ARG A 18 2.17 0.24 -18.22
CA ARG A 18 2.23 1.45 -17.39
C ARG A 18 1.34 2.56 -17.96
N SER A 19 0.11 2.69 -17.46
CA SER A 19 -0.79 3.81 -17.79
C SER A 19 -0.59 5.00 -16.85
N GLY A 20 0.18 6.01 -17.27
CA GLY A 20 0.12 7.45 -16.88
C GLY A 20 0.24 7.89 -15.41
N GLY A 21 -0.43 7.23 -14.46
CA GLY A 21 -0.47 7.55 -13.03
C GLY A 21 0.26 6.54 -12.16
N ARG A 22 0.69 6.96 -10.97
CA ARG A 22 1.42 6.13 -10.00
C ARG A 22 0.44 5.35 -9.14
N ARG A 23 0.48 4.02 -9.24
CA ARG A 23 -0.36 3.12 -8.43
C ARG A 23 0.41 2.69 -7.19
N VAL A 24 -0.06 3.13 -6.03
CA VAL A 24 0.53 2.82 -4.72
C VAL A 24 -0.26 1.70 -4.05
N ILE A 25 0.40 0.77 -3.38
CA ILE A 25 -0.23 -0.28 -2.58
C ILE A 25 0.30 -0.31 -1.15
N ILE A 26 -0.62 -0.50 -0.20
CA ILE A 26 -0.31 -0.80 1.20
C ILE A 26 -0.88 -2.19 1.49
N VAL A 27 -0.08 -3.02 2.15
CA VAL A 27 -0.52 -4.32 2.68
C VAL A 27 -0.28 -4.31 4.17
N ALA A 28 -1.34 -4.07 4.96
CA ALA A 28 -1.24 -3.97 6.41
C ALA A 28 -2.62 -4.09 7.07
N SER A 29 -2.66 -4.47 8.35
CA SER A 29 -3.86 -4.32 9.17
C SER A 29 -4.28 -2.85 9.26
N LEU A 30 -5.58 -2.58 9.19
CA LEU A 30 -6.16 -1.23 9.32
C LEU A 30 -6.21 -0.80 10.80
N ASP A 31 -5.02 -0.58 11.35
CA ASP A 31 -4.79 -0.08 12.70
C ASP A 31 -3.92 1.19 12.60
N ASN A 32 -4.55 2.34 12.72
CA ASN A 32 -3.93 3.66 12.63
C ASN A 32 -2.94 3.90 13.78
N ARG A 33 -3.07 3.23 14.93
CA ARG A 33 -2.11 3.38 16.03
C ARG A 33 -0.71 2.91 15.63
N ASN A 34 -0.64 1.85 14.83
CA ASN A 34 0.60 1.19 14.45
C ASN A 34 1.01 1.45 12.99
N LYS A 35 0.03 1.57 12.08
CA LYS A 35 0.23 1.64 10.63
C LYS A 35 -0.12 2.99 10.01
N ASP A 36 -0.74 3.91 10.75
CA ASP A 36 -1.08 5.30 10.35
C ASP A 36 -1.54 5.43 8.89
N ILE A 37 -2.52 4.59 8.51
CA ILE A 37 -3.05 4.49 7.14
C ILE A 37 -3.64 5.84 6.71
N ASN A 38 -4.21 6.58 7.66
CA ASN A 38 -4.70 7.93 7.44
C ASN A 38 -3.65 8.86 6.82
N ARG A 39 -2.36 8.71 7.19
CA ARG A 39 -1.28 9.51 6.61
C ARG A 39 -1.07 9.19 5.13
N ALA A 40 -1.19 7.93 4.74
CA ALA A 40 -1.09 7.53 3.34
C ALA A 40 -2.24 8.09 2.49
N VAL A 41 -3.48 8.02 3.01
CA VAL A 41 -4.65 8.58 2.32
C VAL A 41 -4.46 10.08 2.08
N ARG A 42 -4.03 10.83 3.11
CA ARG A 42 -3.73 12.27 2.97
C ARG A 42 -2.60 12.54 1.98
N ALA A 43 -1.55 11.72 1.97
CA ALA A 43 -0.44 11.88 1.05
C ALA A 43 -0.87 11.68 -0.41
N VAL A 44 -1.65 10.64 -0.71
CA VAL A 44 -2.18 10.38 -2.06
C VAL A 44 -3.20 11.43 -2.48
N ALA A 45 -4.00 11.95 -1.53
CA ALA A 45 -4.92 13.05 -1.81
C ALA A 45 -4.18 14.32 -2.30
N ALA A 46 -2.96 14.56 -1.80
CA ALA A 46 -2.14 15.71 -2.18
C ALA A 46 -1.29 15.52 -3.46
N ILE A 47 -1.30 14.32 -4.07
CA ILE A 47 -0.50 14.01 -5.26
C ILE A 47 -1.43 13.72 -6.44
N ASP A 48 -1.39 14.61 -7.43
CA ASP A 48 -2.13 14.41 -8.68
C ASP A 48 -1.61 13.20 -9.45
N GLY A 49 -2.54 12.41 -10.00
CA GLY A 49 -2.22 11.21 -10.76
C GLY A 49 -1.71 10.04 -9.91
N ALA A 50 -1.82 10.09 -8.59
CA ALA A 50 -1.58 8.94 -7.71
C ALA A 50 -2.88 8.25 -7.29
N SER A 51 -2.85 6.92 -7.23
CA SER A 51 -3.91 6.08 -6.65
C SER A 51 -3.35 5.20 -5.54
N LEU A 52 -4.22 4.76 -4.63
CA LEU A 52 -3.85 3.97 -3.46
C LEU A 52 -4.79 2.76 -3.32
N SER A 53 -4.22 1.57 -3.34
CA SER A 53 -4.89 0.32 -2.96
C SER A 53 -4.45 -0.08 -1.56
N ILE A 54 -5.40 -0.31 -0.66
CA ILE A 54 -5.12 -0.72 0.72
C ILE A 54 -5.66 -2.15 0.90
N VAL A 55 -4.75 -3.09 1.14
CA VAL A 55 -5.04 -4.50 1.37
C VAL A 55 -4.88 -4.79 2.86
N GLY A 56 -5.95 -5.33 3.45
CA GLY A 56 -6.03 -5.69 4.86
C GLY A 56 -7.36 -5.29 5.49
N GLU A 57 -7.56 -5.74 6.71
CA GLU A 57 -8.73 -5.43 7.54
C GLU A 57 -8.26 -4.90 8.89
N GLY A 58 -9.16 -4.24 9.61
CA GLY A 58 -8.87 -3.76 10.96
C GLY A 58 -9.98 -2.87 11.51
N PRO A 59 -9.88 -2.53 12.81
CA PRO A 59 -10.91 -1.77 13.51
C PRO A 59 -11.11 -0.36 12.94
N ASP A 60 -10.08 0.23 12.34
CA ASP A 60 -10.11 1.62 11.89
C ASP A 60 -10.60 1.76 10.43
N ARG A 61 -11.17 0.69 9.84
CA ARG A 61 -11.71 0.72 8.49
C ARG A 61 -12.73 1.84 8.28
N ALA A 62 -13.70 1.96 9.17
CA ALA A 62 -14.77 2.96 9.06
C ALA A 62 -14.19 4.39 9.11
N GLU A 63 -13.19 4.62 9.96
CA GLU A 63 -12.49 5.91 10.04
C GLU A 63 -11.80 6.23 8.71
N ILE A 64 -11.14 5.26 8.10
CA ILE A 64 -10.46 5.43 6.80
C ILE A 64 -11.47 5.67 5.68
N GLU A 65 -12.61 4.97 5.67
CA GLU A 65 -13.69 5.20 4.71
C GLU A 65 -14.29 6.61 4.83
N THR A 66 -14.49 7.09 6.06
CA THR A 66 -14.88 8.48 6.32
C THR A 66 -13.84 9.44 5.76
N LEU A 67 -12.55 9.23 6.04
CA LEU A 67 -11.47 10.10 5.53
C LEU A 67 -11.40 10.13 3.99
N ILE A 68 -11.57 8.99 3.33
CA ILE A 68 -11.61 8.90 1.86
C ILE A 68 -12.76 9.75 1.29
N THR A 69 -13.92 9.70 1.96
CA THR A 69 -15.10 10.47 1.57
C THR A 69 -14.90 11.97 1.82
N GLU A 70 -14.36 12.34 2.99
CA GLU A 70 -14.08 13.73 3.37
C GLU A 70 -13.08 14.43 2.44
N LEU A 71 -12.10 13.67 1.93
CA LEU A 71 -11.08 14.17 1.01
C LEU A 71 -11.50 14.08 -0.46
N ASP A 72 -12.68 13.53 -0.77
CA ASP A 72 -13.19 13.31 -2.13
C ASP A 72 -12.20 12.54 -3.03
N VAL A 73 -11.62 11.46 -2.49
CA VAL A 73 -10.62 10.63 -3.20
C VAL A 73 -11.06 9.19 -3.42
N GLY A 74 -12.37 8.91 -3.32
CA GLY A 74 -12.91 7.55 -3.48
C GLY A 74 -12.72 6.95 -4.88
N ASP A 75 -12.45 7.78 -5.89
CA ASP A 75 -12.09 7.38 -7.24
C ASP A 75 -10.66 6.82 -7.33
N ARG A 76 -9.75 7.30 -6.47
CA ARG A 76 -8.31 6.98 -6.45
C ARG A 76 -7.87 6.13 -5.27
N VAL A 77 -8.61 6.10 -4.17
CA VAL A 77 -8.26 5.35 -2.95
C VAL A 77 -9.27 4.24 -2.71
N ARG A 78 -8.81 2.98 -2.64
CA ARG A 78 -9.67 1.81 -2.46
C ARG A 78 -9.19 0.91 -1.34
N LEU A 79 -10.11 0.59 -0.43
CA LEU A 79 -9.94 -0.46 0.57
C LEU A 79 -10.37 -1.80 -0.05
N LEU A 80 -9.39 -2.65 -0.38
CA LEU A 80 -9.60 -3.94 -1.03
C LEU A 80 -9.97 -5.05 -0.04
N GLY A 81 -9.83 -4.77 1.25
CA GLY A 81 -10.01 -5.73 2.33
C GLY A 81 -8.93 -6.81 2.36
N GLN A 82 -9.20 -7.92 3.04
CA GLN A 82 -8.28 -9.06 3.08
C GLN A 82 -8.21 -9.75 1.71
N ARG A 83 -6.99 -9.98 1.21
CA ARG A 83 -6.71 -10.59 -0.10
C ARG A 83 -5.71 -11.73 0.03
N GLY A 84 -5.88 -12.77 -0.78
CA GLY A 84 -4.94 -13.89 -0.89
C GLY A 84 -3.96 -13.76 -2.06
N ASP A 85 -4.27 -12.89 -3.02
CA ASP A 85 -3.52 -12.61 -4.25
C ASP A 85 -2.62 -11.37 -4.10
N VAL A 86 -2.02 -11.20 -2.92
CA VAL A 86 -1.10 -10.09 -2.63
C VAL A 86 0.08 -10.04 -3.62
N PRO A 87 0.73 -11.16 -4.02
CA PRO A 87 1.82 -11.14 -4.99
C PRO A 87 1.39 -10.61 -6.36
N GLU A 88 0.18 -10.95 -6.83
CA GLU A 88 -0.40 -10.43 -8.07
C GLU A 88 -0.68 -8.94 -7.98
N LEU A 89 -1.24 -8.49 -6.85
CA LEU A 89 -1.51 -7.08 -6.60
C LEU A 89 -0.21 -6.28 -6.58
N LEU A 90 0.83 -6.74 -5.88
CA LEU A 90 2.13 -6.06 -5.86
C LEU A 90 2.71 -5.88 -7.28
N ARG A 91 2.58 -6.89 -8.16
CA ARG A 91 3.02 -6.80 -9.57
C ARG A 91 2.24 -5.79 -10.41
N GLN A 92 1.03 -5.43 -9.99
CA GLN A 92 0.19 -4.44 -10.67
C GLN A 92 0.44 -3.01 -10.20
N HIS A 93 1.22 -2.81 -9.13
CA HIS A 93 1.48 -1.49 -8.53
C HIS A 93 2.92 -1.05 -8.74
N ASP A 94 3.13 0.25 -8.76
CA ASP A 94 4.44 0.86 -8.99
C ASP A 94 5.22 1.06 -7.69
N VAL A 95 4.50 1.25 -6.57
CA VAL A 95 5.09 1.59 -5.27
C VAL A 95 4.40 0.82 -4.15
N PHE A 96 5.18 0.13 -3.32
CA PHE A 96 4.72 -0.34 -2.01
C PHE A 96 5.00 0.73 -0.95
N LEU A 97 3.99 1.08 -0.17
CA LEU A 97 4.07 2.07 0.89
C LEU A 97 3.88 1.40 2.26
N SER A 98 4.74 1.73 3.22
CA SER A 98 4.56 1.37 4.63
C SER A 98 4.56 2.63 5.48
N THR A 99 3.42 2.96 6.09
CA THR A 99 3.25 4.12 6.97
C THR A 99 3.37 3.77 8.46
N SER A 100 3.99 2.63 8.78
CA SER A 100 4.10 2.16 10.17
C SER A 100 4.91 3.13 11.04
N ARG A 101 4.34 3.49 12.20
CA ARG A 101 5.00 4.38 13.18
C ARG A 101 6.18 3.72 13.88
N VAL A 102 6.18 2.39 13.95
CA VAL A 102 7.22 1.59 14.59
C VAL A 102 7.55 0.41 13.68
N GLU A 103 8.53 0.58 12.79
CA GLU A 103 9.40 -0.50 12.31
C GLU A 103 10.64 0.08 11.64
N GLY A 104 11.83 -0.26 12.19
CA GLY A 104 13.15 0.18 11.74
C GLY A 104 13.63 -0.43 10.42
N PHE A 105 12.73 -0.64 9.46
CA PHE A 105 13.02 -1.30 8.19
C PHE A 105 12.18 -0.76 7.01
N GLY A 106 11.82 0.53 7.05
CA GLY A 106 10.98 1.18 6.04
C GLY A 106 11.70 1.65 4.76
N LEU A 107 13.02 1.47 4.64
CA LEU A 107 13.79 1.86 3.44
C LEU A 107 14.15 0.68 2.53
N ALA A 108 14.28 -0.54 3.06
CA ALA A 108 14.65 -1.71 2.25
C ALA A 108 13.53 -2.18 1.31
N ALA A 109 12.26 -1.96 1.67
CA ALA A 109 11.12 -2.29 0.80
C ALA A 109 10.92 -1.27 -0.34
N ALA A 110 11.30 0.00 -0.12
CA ALA A 110 11.24 1.04 -1.14
C ALA A 110 12.34 0.89 -2.20
N GLU A 111 13.52 0.39 -1.83
CA GLU A 111 14.65 0.17 -2.75
C GLU A 111 14.47 -1.09 -3.63
N GLY A 112 13.66 -2.06 -3.22
CA GLY A 112 13.40 -3.28 -4.01
C GLY A 112 12.49 -3.08 -5.22
N MET A 113 11.58 -2.10 -5.18
CA MET A 113 10.66 -1.81 -6.29
C MET A 113 11.19 -0.72 -7.24
N ALA A 114 12.28 -0.04 -6.89
CA ALA A 114 12.91 1.00 -7.70
C ALA A 114 13.84 0.47 -8.80
N VAL A 115 13.99 -0.86 -8.94
CA VAL A 115 14.84 -1.49 -9.96
C VAL A 115 14.02 -2.07 -11.11
N GLY A 116 13.05 -1.29 -11.60
CA GLY A 116 12.25 -1.60 -12.79
C GLY A 116 11.93 -0.39 -13.64
#